data_AF-A0A1Y2H776-F1
#
_entry.id   AF-A0A1Y2H776-F1
#
_cell.length_a   1.000
_cell.length_b   1.000
_cell.length_c   1.000
_cell.angle_alpha   90.00
_cell.angle_beta   90.00
_cell.angle_gamma   90.00
#
_symmetry.space_group_name_H-M   'P 1'
#
loop_
_entity.id
_entity.type
_entity.pdbx_description
1 polymer ?
#
loop_
_entity_poly.entity_id
_entity_poly.type
_entity_poly.pdbx_seq_one_letter_code
_entity_poly.pdbx_strand_id
1 'polypeptide(L)'
;MQSHKLMHFTLVAMALALIGGSPVTATCLPEAVPSNLMDTSKPIRVLVASWDSSALLAHVFSILVEERLGVRTTFIDRDAVFEKLASNWTSTATLMAMDAADIDLDNWDTLFEVNHTSELYPMVGSGINGYLAREGWYMPKYLVDMSPDLQSYISLKEPRLARIFGTNPPANISSAIQLLNPSAARDAALASSACQAAAAAANISACIDTLFSSVLGTRSGRGKIHVANFTFWNTYDRHILRGLGLQLDKVEINPPIEANLLLSLQTAYNRRNPWIGYLWEPHAIFSNYSGMEMIRVSLPLWTTECHAKLNEDPPTMPCDYPTVFTRKVWRKQLADEQPFVKSLAEALRVNNEYILEMLGEITYRGATPRQAACHWLLAHRSWWEPMVPSVQLRRPECPPGTEAAKIEPSSRYWTCARCPRGFFNLFSNSTCQPCPSGGQCPGGSTFLVQRNWYYLPDSEVTNSGIPRLYACDVRSQCCPSGSCELHNVCPSGLSGNFCAECATAGQVKWDFVRHCNNFITSR
;
A
#
# COMPACT_ATOMS: atom_id res chain seq x y z
N MET A 1 28.24 -8.17 -15.01
CA MET A 1 27.96 -7.66 -13.66
C MET A 1 27.99 -8.86 -12.74
N GLN A 2 29.04 -9.01 -11.93
CA GLN A 2 29.27 -10.22 -11.13
C GLN A 2 28.33 -10.21 -9.91
N SER A 3 27.31 -11.06 -9.94
CA SER A 3 26.52 -11.48 -8.79
C SER A 3 27.44 -12.28 -7.86
N HIS A 4 27.80 -11.70 -6.71
CA HIS A 4 28.51 -12.44 -5.66
C HIS A 4 27.94 -12.10 -4.27
N LYS A 5 27.16 -13.07 -3.77
CA LYS A 5 27.09 -13.57 -2.39
C LYS A 5 26.75 -12.55 -1.30
N LEU A 6 25.46 -12.47 -0.96
CA LEU A 6 25.05 -12.25 0.43
C LEU A 6 25.00 -13.61 1.14
N MET A 7 26.05 -13.93 1.91
CA MET A 7 25.93 -14.89 3.00
C MET A 7 25.07 -14.23 4.09
N HIS A 8 23.78 -14.55 4.13
CA HIS A 8 22.98 -14.35 5.34
C HIS A 8 23.40 -15.41 6.36
N PHE A 9 24.08 -14.97 7.42
CA PHE A 9 24.33 -15.79 8.60
C PHE A 9 23.04 -15.85 9.44
N THR A 10 22.19 -16.84 9.19
CA THR A 10 21.30 -17.37 10.22
C THR A 10 22.13 -18.22 11.16
N LEU A 11 22.47 -17.68 12.34
CA LEU A 11 23.00 -18.45 13.45
C LEU A 11 21.84 -19.20 14.12
N VAL A 12 21.48 -20.37 13.58
CA VAL A 12 20.81 -21.44 14.35
C VAL A 12 21.42 -22.77 13.91
N ALA A 13 22.23 -23.35 14.80
CA ALA A 13 22.83 -24.66 14.59
C ALA A 13 21.75 -25.75 14.51
N MET A 14 21.83 -26.55 13.45
CA MET A 14 20.98 -27.70 13.16
C MET A 14 21.33 -28.85 14.13
N ALA A 15 20.34 -29.35 14.86
CA ALA A 15 20.38 -30.71 15.42
C ALA A 15 19.38 -31.56 14.63
N LEU A 16 19.90 -32.35 13.69
CA LEU A 16 19.14 -33.35 12.96
C LEU A 16 18.88 -34.55 13.89
N ALA A 17 17.64 -34.72 14.33
CA ALA A 17 17.16 -36.01 14.83
C ALA A 17 16.26 -36.62 13.74
N LEU A 18 16.75 -37.69 13.13
CA LEU A 18 16.03 -38.54 12.19
C LEU A 18 14.88 -39.25 12.93
N ILE A 19 13.64 -38.83 12.70
CA ILE A 19 12.47 -39.70 12.86
C ILE A 19 11.64 -39.54 11.58
N GLY A 20 11.50 -40.64 10.86
CA GLY A 20 10.65 -40.74 9.68
C GLY A 20 9.19 -40.50 10.05
N GLY A 21 8.69 -39.33 9.65
CA GLY A 21 7.29 -38.98 9.60
C GLY A 21 7.16 -37.84 8.59
N SER A 22 6.30 -38.00 7.59
CA SER A 22 5.97 -36.91 6.66
C SER A 22 5.52 -35.69 7.47
N PRO A 23 6.10 -34.49 7.28
CA PRO A 23 5.63 -33.33 8.00
C PRO A 23 4.28 -32.96 7.39
N VAL A 24 3.20 -33.37 8.06
CA VAL A 24 1.92 -32.69 7.91
C VAL A 24 2.17 -31.29 8.46
N THR A 25 2.45 -30.35 7.57
CA THR A 25 2.48 -28.92 7.93
C THR A 25 1.14 -28.61 8.58
N ALA A 26 1.16 -28.12 9.83
CA ALA A 26 -0.05 -27.79 10.55
C ALA A 26 -0.94 -26.88 9.67
N THR A 27 -2.19 -27.29 9.48
CA THR A 27 -3.21 -26.54 8.74
C THR A 27 -3.38 -25.15 9.37
N CYS A 28 -3.32 -24.10 8.57
CA CYS A 28 -3.46 -22.73 9.04
C CYS A 28 -4.94 -22.33 9.19
N LEU A 29 -5.74 -22.61 8.17
CA LEU A 29 -7.13 -22.23 8.02
C LEU A 29 -8.00 -23.47 8.34
N PRO A 30 -8.75 -23.48 9.45
CA PRO A 30 -9.44 -24.67 9.95
C PRO A 30 -10.59 -25.16 9.03
N GLU A 31 -10.94 -24.39 8.01
CA GLU A 31 -12.03 -24.66 7.06
C GLU A 31 -11.44 -25.06 5.71
N ALA A 32 -10.97 -26.31 5.59
CA ALA A 32 -10.51 -26.83 4.32
C ALA A 32 -11.69 -27.03 3.35
N VAL A 33 -11.56 -26.55 2.12
CA VAL A 33 -12.51 -26.87 1.04
C VAL A 33 -12.13 -28.25 0.46
N PRO A 34 -13.07 -29.21 0.34
CA PRO A 34 -12.77 -30.51 -0.26
C PRO A 34 -12.26 -30.37 -1.69
N SER A 35 -11.02 -30.79 -1.95
CA SER A 35 -10.33 -30.60 -3.22
C SER A 35 -10.63 -31.73 -4.21
N ASN A 36 -11.69 -31.57 -5.02
CA ASN A 36 -11.91 -32.33 -6.26
C ASN A 36 -12.15 -31.41 -7.47
N LEU A 37 -11.75 -30.14 -7.36
CA LEU A 37 -12.05 -29.05 -8.31
C LEU A 37 -10.89 -28.68 -9.24
N MET A 38 -9.67 -29.09 -8.89
CA MET A 38 -8.44 -28.63 -9.55
C MET A 38 -7.64 -29.80 -10.10
N ASP A 39 -6.86 -29.56 -11.15
CA ASP A 39 -5.83 -30.50 -11.55
C ASP A 39 -4.75 -30.53 -10.47
N THR A 40 -4.74 -31.57 -9.63
CA THR A 40 -3.76 -31.74 -8.55
C THR A 40 -2.55 -32.58 -8.99
N SER A 41 -2.44 -32.91 -10.28
CA SER A 41 -1.39 -33.79 -10.81
C SER A 41 0.00 -33.17 -10.65
N LYS A 42 0.10 -31.84 -10.75
CA LYS A 42 1.35 -31.08 -10.60
C LYS A 42 1.18 -29.96 -9.57
N PRO A 43 2.20 -29.70 -8.73
CA PRO A 43 2.17 -28.56 -7.83
C PRO A 43 2.42 -27.24 -8.60
N ILE A 44 1.91 -26.13 -8.07
CA ILE A 44 2.28 -24.78 -8.51
C ILE A 44 3.69 -24.46 -8.01
N ARG A 45 4.59 -24.08 -8.90
CA ARG A 45 5.97 -23.69 -8.60
C ARG A 45 6.02 -22.19 -8.33
N VAL A 46 6.14 -21.85 -7.06
CA VAL A 46 6.24 -20.47 -6.57
C VAL A 46 7.70 -20.10 -6.41
N LEU A 47 8.14 -19.07 -7.13
CA LEU A 47 9.50 -18.54 -7.05
C LEU A 47 9.66 -17.77 -5.73
N VAL A 48 10.77 -17.99 -5.02
CA VAL A 48 11.10 -17.33 -3.76
C VAL A 48 12.50 -16.74 -3.83
N ALA A 49 12.61 -15.44 -3.58
CA ALA A 49 13.86 -14.70 -3.50
C ALA A 49 14.50 -14.78 -2.10
N SER A 50 15.78 -14.41 -1.98
CA SER A 50 16.48 -14.35 -0.70
C SER A 50 16.01 -13.27 0.28
N TRP A 51 15.10 -12.37 -0.10
CA TRP A 51 14.57 -11.35 0.80
C TRP A 51 13.24 -11.76 1.45
N ASP A 52 13.04 -11.31 2.68
CA ASP A 52 11.96 -11.76 3.56
C ASP A 52 10.55 -11.52 3.01
N SER A 53 10.29 -10.39 2.35
CA SER A 53 8.96 -10.10 1.79
C SER A 53 8.56 -11.08 0.69
N SER A 54 9.51 -11.64 -0.07
CA SER A 54 9.25 -12.68 -1.06
C SER A 54 8.78 -13.97 -0.39
N ALA A 55 9.47 -14.41 0.65
CA ALA A 55 9.08 -15.60 1.41
C ALA A 55 7.70 -15.43 2.07
N LEU A 56 7.40 -14.25 2.63
CA LEU A 56 6.10 -13.95 3.23
C LEU A 56 4.96 -14.03 2.21
N LEU A 57 5.09 -13.33 1.08
CA LEU A 57 4.04 -13.34 0.05
C LEU A 57 3.87 -14.73 -0.59
N ALA A 58 4.96 -15.44 -0.83
CA ALA A 58 4.92 -16.82 -1.29
C ALA A 58 4.14 -17.72 -0.32
N HIS A 59 4.36 -17.59 1.00
CA HIS A 59 3.60 -18.33 1.99
C HIS A 59 2.13 -17.92 2.09
N VAL A 60 1.80 -16.63 2.04
CA VAL A 60 0.41 -16.16 1.99
C VAL A 60 -0.32 -16.81 0.82
N PHE A 61 0.28 -16.77 -0.36
CA PHE A 61 -0.30 -17.37 -1.56
C PHE A 61 -0.40 -18.89 -1.48
N SER A 62 0.67 -19.57 -1.06
CA SER A 62 0.66 -21.02 -0.92
C SER A 62 -0.37 -21.51 0.08
N ILE A 63 -0.56 -20.84 1.22
CA ILE A 63 -1.62 -21.20 2.19
C ILE A 63 -2.99 -21.08 1.52
N LEU A 64 -3.26 -20.00 0.80
CA LEU A 64 -4.54 -19.81 0.12
C LEU A 64 -4.75 -20.84 -1.00
N VAL A 65 -3.72 -21.13 -1.80
CA VAL A 65 -3.79 -22.11 -2.89
C VAL A 65 -3.96 -23.54 -2.35
N GLU A 66 -3.24 -23.91 -1.30
CA GLU A 66 -3.32 -25.25 -0.72
C GLU A 66 -4.59 -25.46 0.08
N GLU A 67 -4.95 -24.51 0.96
CA GLU A 67 -5.99 -24.71 1.95
C GLU A 67 -7.37 -24.20 1.48
N ARG A 68 -7.43 -23.29 0.48
CA ARG A 68 -8.70 -22.80 -0.11
C ARG A 68 -8.97 -23.31 -1.52
N LEU A 69 -7.93 -23.55 -2.32
CA LEU A 69 -8.09 -24.08 -3.68
C LEU A 69 -7.76 -25.56 -3.80
N GLY A 70 -7.06 -26.15 -2.82
CA GLY A 70 -6.73 -27.58 -2.82
C GLY A 70 -5.62 -27.97 -3.78
N VAL A 71 -4.81 -27.02 -4.25
CA VAL A 71 -3.68 -27.29 -5.16
C VAL A 71 -2.39 -27.25 -4.36
N ARG A 72 -1.52 -28.25 -4.54
CA ARG A 72 -0.21 -28.26 -3.89
C ARG A 72 0.68 -27.15 -4.44
N THR A 73 1.56 -26.59 -3.62
CA THR A 73 2.61 -25.69 -4.08
C THR A 73 4.00 -26.24 -3.76
N THR A 74 5.00 -25.75 -4.48
CA THR A 74 6.42 -26.02 -4.23
C THR A 74 7.21 -24.75 -4.42
N PHE A 75 8.17 -24.49 -3.55
CA PHE A 75 9.04 -23.32 -3.66
C PHE A 75 10.26 -23.59 -4.53
N ILE A 76 10.55 -22.63 -5.40
CA ILE A 76 11.73 -22.60 -6.26
C ILE A 76 12.62 -21.45 -5.79
N ASP A 77 13.81 -21.78 -5.29
CA ASP A 77 14.82 -20.78 -4.93
C ASP A 77 15.29 -20.04 -6.17
N ARG A 78 14.93 -18.77 -6.28
CA ARG A 78 15.25 -17.93 -7.43
C ARG A 78 16.75 -17.77 -7.60
N ASP A 79 17.45 -17.46 -6.51
CA ASP A 79 18.84 -17.05 -6.56
C ASP A 79 19.71 -18.26 -6.95
N ALA A 80 19.37 -19.45 -6.44
CA ALA A 80 19.98 -20.69 -6.87
C ALA A 80 19.73 -21.00 -8.36
N VAL A 81 18.57 -20.63 -8.92
CA VAL A 81 18.30 -20.78 -10.36
C VAL A 81 19.12 -19.79 -11.17
N PHE A 82 19.20 -18.52 -10.75
CA PHE A 82 20.03 -17.53 -11.43
C PHE A 82 21.51 -17.88 -11.42
N GLU A 83 22.03 -18.38 -10.29
CA GLU A 83 23.42 -18.84 -10.20
C GLU A 83 23.72 -19.96 -11.21
N LYS A 84 22.80 -20.92 -11.39
CA LYS A 84 22.97 -22.03 -12.34
C LYS A 84 22.94 -21.58 -13.80
N LEU A 85 22.20 -20.52 -14.13
CA LEU A 85 22.06 -20.06 -15.50
C LEU A 85 23.31 -19.31 -16.00
N ALA A 86 24.26 -18.95 -15.10
CA ALA A 86 25.56 -18.32 -15.42
C ALA A 86 25.47 -17.14 -16.41
N SER A 87 24.30 -16.49 -16.48
CA SER A 87 24.00 -15.42 -17.44
C SER A 87 24.19 -14.07 -16.75
N ASN A 88 24.80 -13.13 -17.47
CA ASN A 88 24.91 -11.75 -17.00
C ASN A 88 23.57 -10.99 -16.98
N TRP A 89 22.51 -11.56 -17.56
CA TRP A 89 21.18 -10.94 -17.69
C TRP A 89 20.09 -12.02 -17.71
N THR A 90 19.51 -12.30 -16.55
CA THR A 90 18.29 -13.11 -16.41
C THR A 90 17.33 -12.35 -15.54
N SER A 91 16.22 -11.91 -16.11
CA SER A 91 15.11 -11.31 -15.36
C SER A 91 14.22 -12.40 -14.77
N THR A 92 13.38 -12.06 -13.80
CA THR A 92 12.33 -12.97 -13.32
C THR A 92 11.42 -13.41 -14.47
N ALA A 93 11.12 -12.51 -15.41
CA ALA A 93 10.32 -12.83 -16.60
C ALA A 93 11.00 -13.89 -17.50
N THR A 94 12.33 -13.88 -17.58
CA THR A 94 13.09 -14.91 -18.31
C THR A 94 12.91 -16.29 -17.68
N LEU A 95 12.83 -16.39 -16.35
CA LEU A 95 12.56 -17.67 -15.68
C LEU A 95 11.15 -18.20 -15.98
N MET A 96 10.15 -17.31 -15.99
CA MET A 96 8.77 -17.66 -16.35
C MET A 96 8.67 -18.10 -17.81
N ALA A 97 9.37 -17.38 -18.71
CA ALA A 97 9.51 -17.68 -20.12
C ALA A 97 10.08 -19.07 -20.40
N MET A 98 11.09 -19.47 -19.61
CA MET A 98 11.77 -20.77 -19.72
C MET A 98 11.02 -21.91 -19.02
N ASP A 99 9.83 -21.64 -18.47
CA ASP A 99 9.08 -22.64 -17.70
C ASP A 99 9.87 -23.16 -16.49
N ALA A 100 10.67 -22.31 -15.83
CA ALA A 100 11.40 -22.67 -14.62
C ALA A 100 10.54 -22.57 -13.35
N ALA A 101 9.56 -21.66 -13.36
CA ALA A 101 8.56 -21.47 -12.31
C ALA A 101 7.23 -21.02 -12.93
N ASP A 102 6.16 -21.06 -12.13
CA ASP A 102 4.82 -20.68 -12.57
C ASP A 102 4.48 -19.24 -12.19
N ILE A 103 4.98 -18.79 -11.03
CA ILE A 103 4.65 -17.49 -10.47
C ILE A 103 5.73 -16.95 -9.52
N ASP A 104 5.96 -15.64 -9.55
CA ASP A 104 6.69 -14.85 -8.56
C ASP A 104 5.74 -13.80 -7.96
N LEU A 105 5.75 -13.68 -6.64
CA LEU A 105 4.89 -12.76 -5.90
C LEU A 105 5.57 -11.49 -5.43
N ASP A 106 6.87 -11.32 -5.58
CA ASP A 106 7.57 -10.12 -5.13
C ASP A 106 8.68 -9.71 -6.08
N ASN A 107 8.31 -9.33 -7.30
CA ASN A 107 9.26 -8.87 -8.31
C ASN A 107 9.53 -7.37 -8.16
N TRP A 108 10.81 -7.03 -8.00
CA TRP A 108 11.32 -5.65 -7.87
C TRP A 108 11.93 -5.09 -9.16
N ASP A 109 11.91 -5.86 -10.27
CA ASP A 109 12.36 -5.38 -11.58
C ASP A 109 11.69 -4.03 -11.92
N THR A 110 12.51 -3.08 -12.37
CA THR A 110 12.12 -1.70 -12.67
C THR A 110 11.10 -1.60 -13.81
N LEU A 111 10.39 -0.48 -13.93
CA LEU A 111 9.45 -0.24 -15.05
C LEU A 111 10.12 -0.38 -16.43
N PHE A 112 11.41 -0.07 -16.53
CA PHE A 112 12.18 -0.27 -17.76
C PHE A 112 12.35 -1.76 -18.08
N GLU A 113 12.72 -2.55 -17.08
CA GLU A 113 12.83 -4.01 -17.20
C GLU A 113 11.46 -4.64 -17.46
N VAL A 114 10.38 -4.14 -16.86
CA VAL A 114 9.00 -4.64 -17.05
C VAL A 114 8.46 -4.30 -18.44
N ASN A 115 8.65 -3.08 -18.94
CA ASN A 115 8.21 -2.72 -20.29
C ASN A 115 9.00 -3.50 -21.34
N HIS A 116 10.32 -3.60 -21.18
CA HIS A 116 11.17 -4.39 -22.06
C HIS A 116 10.81 -5.89 -22.02
N THR A 117 10.51 -6.44 -20.83
CA THR A 117 10.07 -7.85 -20.71
C THR A 117 8.69 -8.10 -21.30
N SER A 118 7.77 -7.13 -21.28
CA SER A 118 6.46 -7.31 -21.93
C SER A 118 6.55 -7.40 -23.46
N GLU A 119 7.51 -6.70 -24.06
CA GLU A 119 7.80 -6.78 -25.50
C GLU A 119 8.58 -8.06 -25.85
N LEU A 120 9.56 -8.44 -25.02
CA LEU A 120 10.41 -9.61 -25.26
C LEU A 120 9.76 -10.94 -24.90
N TYR A 121 8.85 -10.96 -23.92
CA TYR A 121 8.25 -12.17 -23.36
C TYR A 121 6.72 -12.08 -23.32
N PRO A 122 6.05 -12.11 -24.48
CA PRO A 122 4.59 -11.98 -24.56
C PRO A 122 3.83 -13.11 -23.86
N MET A 123 4.49 -14.21 -23.49
CA MET A 123 3.95 -15.32 -22.70
C MET A 123 3.98 -15.10 -21.18
N VAL A 124 4.44 -13.94 -20.71
CA VAL A 124 4.51 -13.60 -19.29
C VAL A 124 3.41 -12.58 -18.94
N GLY A 125 2.65 -12.86 -17.88
CA GLY A 125 1.66 -11.95 -17.29
C GLY A 125 2.25 -11.21 -16.09
N SER A 126 1.69 -10.04 -15.76
CA SER A 126 2.09 -9.29 -14.57
C SER A 126 0.94 -8.55 -13.90
N GLY A 127 1.09 -8.28 -12.61
CA GLY A 127 0.12 -7.54 -11.79
C GLY A 127 0.81 -6.81 -10.64
N ILE A 128 0.13 -5.85 -10.02
CA ILE A 128 0.69 -5.08 -8.89
C ILE A 128 0.51 -5.84 -7.56
N ASN A 129 1.42 -5.66 -6.60
CA ASN A 129 1.30 -6.25 -5.26
C ASN A 129 0.38 -5.50 -4.30
N GLY A 130 0.37 -4.18 -4.37
CA GLY A 130 -0.49 -3.34 -3.52
C GLY A 130 0.29 -2.52 -2.50
N TYR A 131 1.59 -2.78 -2.31
CA TYR A 131 2.49 -1.87 -1.59
C TYR A 131 3.50 -1.22 -2.54
N LEU A 132 4.15 -0.18 -2.02
CA LEU A 132 5.12 0.62 -2.76
C LEU A 132 6.50 0.35 -2.20
N ALA A 133 7.43 0.05 -3.09
CA ALA A 133 8.84 0.02 -2.81
C ALA A 133 9.37 1.45 -2.87
N ARG A 134 9.98 1.91 -1.78
CA ARG A 134 10.56 3.26 -1.70
C ARG A 134 11.92 3.22 -1.05
N GLU A 135 12.93 3.57 -1.80
CA GLU A 135 14.25 3.88 -1.25
C GLU A 135 14.31 5.36 -0.90
N GLY A 136 15.24 5.75 -0.05
CA GLY A 136 15.47 7.16 0.24
C GLY A 136 16.25 7.39 1.50
N TRP A 137 16.31 8.65 1.90
CA TRP A 137 16.92 9.05 3.15
C TRP A 137 15.88 9.15 4.24
N TYR A 138 16.23 8.67 5.42
CA TYR A 138 15.39 8.70 6.60
C TYR A 138 16.18 9.24 7.78
N MET A 139 15.44 9.74 8.75
CA MET A 139 15.97 10.17 10.03
C MET A 139 14.98 9.80 11.15
N PRO A 140 15.43 9.68 12.40
CA PRO A 140 14.52 9.48 13.52
C PRO A 140 13.52 10.63 13.65
N LYS A 141 12.23 10.30 13.85
CA LYS A 141 11.13 11.28 13.93
C LYS A 141 11.35 12.35 15.00
N TYR A 142 11.99 12.00 16.12
CA TYR A 142 12.30 12.97 17.18
C TYR A 142 13.10 14.18 16.69
N LEU A 143 13.87 14.09 15.60
CA LEU A 143 14.58 15.24 15.05
C LEU A 143 13.63 16.25 14.38
N VAL A 144 12.59 15.76 13.72
CA VAL A 144 11.56 16.61 13.10
C VAL A 144 10.63 17.17 14.17
N ASP A 145 10.34 16.40 15.22
CA ASP A 145 9.59 16.91 16.37
C ASP A 145 10.36 18.02 17.10
N MET A 146 11.69 17.97 17.09
CA MET A 146 12.56 19.05 17.60
C MET A 146 12.57 20.28 16.68
N SER A 147 12.70 20.07 15.37
CA SER A 147 12.78 21.14 14.37
C SER A 147 12.23 20.63 13.04
N PRO A 148 10.98 20.99 12.66
CA PRO A 148 10.34 20.48 11.44
C PRO A 148 11.15 20.75 10.17
N ASP A 149 11.92 21.83 10.12
CA ASP A 149 12.79 22.20 9.00
C ASP A 149 13.83 21.12 8.67
N LEU A 150 14.24 20.30 9.64
CA LEU A 150 15.22 19.23 9.43
C LEU A 150 14.71 18.14 8.48
N GLN A 151 13.38 18.00 8.34
CA GLN A 151 12.82 17.07 7.36
C GLN A 151 13.16 17.49 5.92
N SER A 152 13.27 18.80 5.65
CA SER A 152 13.52 19.32 4.30
C SER A 152 15.01 19.26 3.95
N TYR A 153 15.33 18.77 2.76
CA TYR A 153 16.70 18.81 2.23
C TYR A 153 17.29 20.22 2.15
N ILE A 154 16.45 21.25 2.07
CA ILE A 154 16.87 22.66 2.02
C ILE A 154 17.65 23.01 3.29
N SER A 155 17.21 22.52 4.45
CA SER A 155 17.93 22.74 5.71
C SER A 155 19.35 22.17 5.69
N LEU A 156 19.56 21.05 4.99
CA LEU A 156 20.84 20.36 4.85
C LEU A 156 21.83 21.09 3.93
N LYS A 157 21.39 22.15 3.24
CA LYS A 157 22.29 23.09 2.54
C LYS A 157 23.01 24.03 3.51
N GLU A 158 22.47 24.22 4.70
CA GLU A 158 23.05 25.13 5.68
C GLU A 158 24.08 24.37 6.53
N PRO A 159 25.37 24.73 6.49
CA PRO A 159 26.43 23.98 7.18
C PRO A 159 26.15 23.77 8.68
N ARG A 160 25.51 24.76 9.29
CA ARG A 160 25.14 24.77 10.70
C ARG A 160 24.14 23.67 11.05
N LEU A 161 23.13 23.47 10.21
CA LEU A 161 22.08 22.46 10.38
C LEU A 161 22.56 21.10 9.91
N ALA A 162 23.33 21.03 8.82
CA ALA A 162 23.91 19.77 8.36
C ALA A 162 24.84 19.14 9.41
N ARG A 163 25.63 19.95 10.13
CA ARG A 163 26.57 19.46 11.15
C ARG A 163 25.91 18.71 12.32
N ILE A 164 24.61 18.83 12.55
CA ILE A 164 23.95 18.06 13.62
C ILE A 164 24.18 16.55 13.45
N PHE A 165 24.35 16.10 12.21
CA PHE A 165 24.64 14.72 11.85
C PHE A 165 26.15 14.39 11.84
N GLY A 166 27.03 15.21 12.43
CA GLY A 166 28.49 15.00 12.46
C GLY A 166 28.97 13.92 13.45
N THR A 167 30.26 13.56 13.40
CA THR A 167 30.89 12.51 14.27
C THR A 167 31.06 12.92 15.73
N ASN A 168 31.23 14.22 15.97
CA ASN A 168 31.17 14.86 17.28
C ASN A 168 29.98 15.82 17.24
N PRO A 169 28.74 15.32 17.38
CA PRO A 169 27.62 16.22 17.65
C PRO A 169 28.04 17.09 18.85
N PRO A 170 27.86 18.43 18.83
CA PRO A 170 28.31 19.29 19.93
C PRO A 170 27.93 18.63 21.25
N ALA A 171 28.86 18.59 22.23
CA ALA A 171 28.75 17.78 23.46
C ALA A 171 27.43 17.93 24.23
N ASN A 172 26.66 18.97 23.90
CA ASN A 172 25.32 19.26 24.38
C ASN A 172 24.18 18.89 23.41
N ILE A 173 24.33 18.00 22.43
CA ILE A 173 23.18 17.49 21.66
C ILE A 173 22.40 16.49 22.49
N SER A 174 23.06 15.55 23.19
CA SER A 174 22.39 14.72 24.19
C SER A 174 21.82 15.57 25.33
N SER A 175 22.53 16.64 25.74
CA SER A 175 22.04 17.61 26.74
C SER A 175 20.87 18.46 26.21
N ALA A 176 20.87 18.87 24.94
CA ALA A 176 19.78 19.60 24.29
C ALA A 176 18.57 18.70 24.06
N ILE A 177 18.79 17.41 23.79
CA ILE A 177 17.73 16.39 23.67
C ILE A 177 17.18 16.01 25.06
N GLN A 178 18.02 15.96 26.11
CA GLN A 178 17.59 15.82 27.50
C GLN A 178 16.83 17.06 28.01
N LEU A 179 17.25 18.26 27.60
CA LEU A 179 16.53 19.53 27.78
C LEU A 179 15.23 19.61 26.97
N LEU A 180 14.83 18.57 26.22
CA LEU A 180 13.61 18.53 25.42
C LEU A 180 12.63 17.41 25.87
N ASN A 181 12.88 16.79 27.04
CA ASN A 181 11.88 15.99 27.74
C ASN A 181 10.74 16.95 28.22
N PRO A 182 9.47 16.80 27.79
CA PRO A 182 8.46 17.87 27.81
C PRO A 182 8.19 18.55 29.16
N SER A 183 8.48 17.88 30.29
CA SER A 183 8.37 18.46 31.63
C SER A 183 9.61 19.27 32.05
N ALA A 184 10.83 18.77 31.79
CA ALA A 184 12.07 19.46 32.15
C ALA A 184 12.46 20.57 31.14
N ALA A 185 12.03 20.41 29.89
CA ALA A 185 12.30 21.32 28.79
C ALA A 185 11.61 22.66 28.91
N ARG A 186 10.36 22.65 29.39
CA ARG A 186 9.55 23.86 29.53
C ARG A 186 10.19 24.80 30.55
N ASP A 187 10.59 24.26 31.69
CA ASP A 187 11.16 25.04 32.80
C ASP A 187 12.59 25.49 32.48
N ALA A 188 13.41 24.64 31.85
CA ALA A 188 14.78 25.00 31.47
C ALA A 188 14.83 25.97 30.26
N ALA A 189 13.92 25.84 29.29
CA ALA A 189 13.81 26.79 28.18
C ALA A 189 13.34 28.15 28.68
N LEU A 190 12.29 28.23 29.51
CA LEU A 190 11.80 29.47 30.11
C LEU A 190 12.83 30.13 31.05
N ALA A 191 13.73 29.35 31.65
CA ALA A 191 14.84 29.86 32.47
C ALA A 191 16.05 30.36 31.66
N SER A 192 16.15 30.04 30.37
CA SER A 192 17.27 30.47 29.52
C SER A 192 17.09 31.93 29.06
N SER A 193 18.18 32.72 29.11
CA SER A 193 18.18 34.10 28.62
C SER A 193 17.85 34.22 27.12
N ALA A 194 18.15 33.17 26.35
CA ALA A 194 17.82 33.03 24.94
C ALA A 194 16.29 33.03 24.69
N CYS A 195 15.52 32.35 25.53
CA CYS A 195 14.06 32.33 25.41
C CYS A 195 13.38 33.46 26.17
N GLN A 196 14.02 34.09 27.15
CA GLN A 196 13.51 35.32 27.77
C GLN A 196 13.44 36.49 26.77
N ALA A 197 14.35 36.53 25.79
CA ALA A 197 14.30 37.50 24.68
C ALA A 197 13.18 37.19 23.67
N ALA A 198 12.89 35.91 23.40
CA ALA A 198 11.77 35.47 22.56
C ALA A 198 10.42 35.51 23.28
N ALA A 199 10.40 35.52 24.62
CA ALA A 199 9.21 35.60 25.46
C ALA A 199 8.43 36.90 25.25
N ALA A 200 9.08 37.96 24.75
CA ALA A 200 8.41 39.19 24.34
C ALA A 200 7.40 39.00 23.17
N ALA A 201 7.45 37.85 22.46
CA ALA A 201 6.56 37.53 21.34
C ALA A 201 5.84 36.16 21.46
N ALA A 202 5.97 35.46 22.60
CA ALA A 202 5.28 34.20 22.90
C ALA A 202 5.30 33.13 21.77
N ASN A 203 6.40 33.02 21.02
CA ASN A 203 6.57 31.98 20.00
C ASN A 203 7.57 30.92 20.46
N ILE A 204 7.05 29.75 20.86
CA ILE A 204 7.87 28.64 21.38
C ILE A 204 8.85 28.11 20.33
N SER A 205 8.48 28.17 19.04
CA SER A 205 9.36 27.77 17.93
C SER A 205 10.56 28.71 17.82
N ALA A 206 10.36 30.03 17.94
CA ALA A 206 11.45 31.00 17.92
C ALA A 206 12.43 30.83 19.11
N CYS A 207 11.91 30.43 20.28
CA CYS A 207 12.73 30.07 21.44
C CYS A 207 13.55 28.80 21.17
N ILE A 208 12.93 27.74 20.64
CA ILE A 208 13.61 26.50 20.26
C ILE A 208 14.68 26.78 19.21
N ASP A 209 14.38 27.58 18.18
CA ASP A 209 15.33 27.96 17.13
C ASP A 209 16.51 28.76 17.68
N THR A 210 16.28 29.63 18.66
CA THR A 210 17.35 30.42 19.30
C THR A 210 18.22 29.55 20.20
N LEU A 211 17.62 28.64 20.98
CA LEU A 211 18.34 27.66 21.79
C LEU A 211 19.17 26.72 20.91
N PHE A 212 18.53 26.12 19.91
CA PHE A 212 19.21 25.33 18.88
C PHE A 212 20.29 26.16 18.20
N SER A 213 20.08 27.46 18.05
CA SER A 213 21.08 28.39 17.54
C SER A 213 22.32 28.52 18.41
N SER A 214 22.10 28.72 19.71
CA SER A 214 23.17 28.82 20.70
C SER A 214 23.96 27.51 20.88
N VAL A 215 23.26 26.36 20.88
CA VAL A 215 23.87 25.03 21.10
C VAL A 215 24.77 24.61 19.94
N LEU A 216 24.34 24.90 18.71
CA LEU A 216 25.10 24.51 17.53
C LEU A 216 26.32 25.40 17.26
N GLY A 217 26.38 26.61 17.83
CA GLY A 217 27.50 27.55 17.65
C GLY A 217 27.74 28.02 16.20
N THR A 218 28.82 28.78 15.98
CA THR A 218 29.15 29.42 14.67
C THR A 218 30.27 28.73 13.89
N ARG A 219 30.86 27.65 14.41
CA ARG A 219 31.95 26.93 13.72
C ARG A 219 31.47 26.42 12.35
N SER A 220 32.36 26.28 11.38
CA SER A 220 32.12 25.60 10.11
C SER A 220 32.27 24.07 10.23
N GLY A 221 31.64 23.29 9.35
CA GLY A 221 31.76 21.82 9.31
C GLY A 221 30.63 21.17 8.50
N ARG A 222 30.90 20.01 7.90
CA ARG A 222 29.90 19.22 7.15
C ARG A 222 29.33 18.12 8.05
N GLY A 223 28.05 17.80 7.88
CA GLY A 223 27.43 16.66 8.56
C GLY A 223 27.80 15.33 7.92
N LYS A 224 27.31 14.22 8.47
CA LYS A 224 27.51 12.88 7.92
C LYS A 224 26.17 12.24 7.55
N ILE A 225 26.15 11.52 6.44
CA ILE A 225 25.02 10.67 6.05
C ILE A 225 25.49 9.23 5.90
N HIS A 226 24.77 8.30 6.53
CA HIS A 226 25.09 6.88 6.52
C HIS A 226 24.49 6.23 5.28
N VAL A 227 25.33 5.75 4.38
CA VAL A 227 24.89 5.21 3.08
C VAL A 227 25.54 3.88 2.82
N ALA A 228 24.92 3.05 1.99
CA ALA A 228 25.53 1.81 1.54
C ALA A 228 26.83 2.12 0.76
N ASN A 229 27.84 1.25 0.88
CA ASN A 229 29.03 1.40 0.05
C ASN A 229 28.66 1.21 -1.42
N PHE A 230 28.95 2.24 -2.22
CA PHE A 230 28.59 2.35 -3.64
C PHE A 230 29.13 1.20 -4.50
N THR A 231 30.28 0.61 -4.13
CA THR A 231 30.86 -0.53 -4.85
C THR A 231 29.97 -1.77 -4.79
N PHE A 232 29.19 -1.92 -3.73
CA PHE A 232 28.35 -3.09 -3.51
C PHE A 232 26.88 -2.80 -3.85
N TRP A 233 26.36 -1.67 -3.37
CA TRP A 233 25.00 -1.23 -3.63
C TRP A 233 25.11 0.06 -4.45
N ASN A 234 24.73 0.00 -5.73
CA ASN A 234 24.84 1.12 -6.68
C ASN A 234 23.78 2.20 -6.40
N THR A 235 23.79 2.78 -5.20
CA THR A 235 22.84 3.79 -4.75
C THR A 235 23.17 5.16 -5.34
N TYR A 236 22.17 6.06 -5.35
CA TYR A 236 22.30 7.37 -5.97
C TYR A 236 22.83 8.46 -5.02
N ASP A 237 23.15 8.12 -3.77
CA ASP A 237 23.42 9.09 -2.69
C ASP A 237 24.47 10.13 -3.07
N ARG A 238 25.55 9.70 -3.73
CA ARG A 238 26.64 10.60 -4.16
C ARG A 238 26.17 11.62 -5.20
N HIS A 239 25.28 11.21 -6.09
CA HIS A 239 24.74 12.04 -7.17
C HIS A 239 23.69 13.01 -6.63
N ILE A 240 22.90 12.58 -5.63
CA ILE A 240 21.95 13.41 -4.90
C ILE A 240 22.67 14.49 -4.09
N LEU A 241 23.66 14.10 -3.28
CA LEU A 241 24.46 15.03 -2.47
C LEU A 241 25.11 16.13 -3.34
N ARG A 242 25.70 15.74 -4.47
CA ARG A 242 26.31 16.68 -5.42
C ARG A 242 25.26 17.55 -6.11
N GLY A 243 24.24 16.95 -6.69
CA GLY A 243 23.22 17.66 -7.46
C GLY A 243 22.46 18.69 -6.64
N LEU A 244 22.23 18.40 -5.36
CA LEU A 244 21.56 19.30 -4.43
C LEU A 244 22.51 20.25 -3.70
N GLY A 245 23.83 20.08 -3.80
CA GLY A 245 24.81 20.94 -3.13
C GLY A 245 24.74 20.87 -1.60
N LEU A 246 24.48 19.69 -1.04
CA LEU A 246 24.27 19.52 0.40
C LEU A 246 25.56 19.57 1.20
N GLN A 247 25.48 20.01 2.46
CA GLN A 247 26.62 20.13 3.37
C GLN A 247 26.86 18.85 4.19
N LEU A 248 26.70 17.69 3.55
CA LEU A 248 26.88 16.37 4.14
C LEU A 248 28.01 15.61 3.43
N ASP A 249 28.82 14.89 4.19
CA ASP A 249 29.73 13.89 3.65
C ASP A 249 29.14 12.50 3.86
N LYS A 250 29.34 11.62 2.87
CA LYS A 250 28.96 10.22 2.99
C LYS A 250 29.84 9.48 4.00
N VAL A 251 29.21 8.62 4.78
CA VAL A 251 29.82 7.54 5.55
C VAL A 251 29.38 6.25 4.88
N GLU A 252 30.28 5.64 4.13
CA GLU A 252 29.99 4.39 3.41
C GLU A 252 30.06 3.21 4.38
N ILE A 253 28.96 2.46 4.43
CA ILE A 253 28.81 1.26 5.25
C ILE A 253 29.24 0.05 4.42
N ASN A 254 30.25 -0.66 4.90
CA ASN A 254 30.79 -1.87 4.27
C ASN A 254 29.98 -3.13 4.65
N PRO A 255 30.10 -4.22 3.88
CA PRO A 255 29.47 -5.50 4.17
C PRO A 255 29.73 -6.02 5.61
N PRO A 256 28.73 -6.68 6.24
CA PRO A 256 27.35 -6.85 5.80
C PRO A 256 26.57 -5.53 5.89
N ILE A 257 26.15 -4.98 4.74
CA ILE A 257 25.78 -3.56 4.62
C ILE A 257 24.51 -3.27 5.41
N GLU A 258 23.46 -4.04 5.17
CA GLU A 258 22.17 -3.88 5.85
C GLU A 258 22.31 -3.97 7.37
N ALA A 259 22.93 -5.05 7.87
CA ALA A 259 23.13 -5.25 9.30
C ALA A 259 23.91 -4.09 9.94
N ASN A 260 24.98 -3.61 9.28
CA ASN A 260 25.79 -2.51 9.78
C ASN A 260 25.05 -1.16 9.71
N LEU A 261 24.21 -0.95 8.68
CA LEU A 261 23.40 0.25 8.53
C LEU A 261 22.31 0.31 9.60
N LEU A 262 21.60 -0.80 9.83
CA LEU A 262 20.62 -0.93 10.90
C LEU A 262 21.26 -0.81 12.28
N LEU A 263 22.44 -1.39 12.50
CA LEU A 263 23.17 -1.24 13.76
C LEU A 263 23.57 0.22 14.02
N SER A 264 24.02 0.93 12.98
CA SER A 264 24.32 2.37 13.06
C SER A 264 23.09 3.17 13.45
N LEU A 265 21.95 2.89 12.82
CA LEU A 265 20.67 3.52 13.12
C LEU A 265 20.21 3.21 14.54
N GLN A 266 20.16 1.94 14.94
CA GLN A 266 19.72 1.51 16.28
C GLN A 266 20.60 2.12 17.39
N THR A 267 21.92 2.14 17.19
CA THR A 267 22.85 2.77 18.14
C THR A 267 22.56 4.25 18.31
N ALA A 268 22.32 4.96 17.21
CA ALA A 268 21.97 6.37 17.26
C ALA A 268 20.61 6.59 17.91
N TYR A 269 19.59 5.82 17.52
CA TYR A 269 18.23 5.93 18.03
C TYR A 269 18.16 5.68 19.55
N ASN A 270 18.80 4.62 20.04
CA ASN A 270 18.83 4.26 21.47
C ASN A 270 19.54 5.33 22.32
N ARG A 271 20.52 6.02 21.75
CA ARG A 271 21.22 7.15 22.40
C ARG A 271 20.53 8.49 22.16
N ARG A 272 19.43 8.50 21.42
CA ARG A 272 18.79 9.69 20.84
C ARG A 272 19.78 10.63 20.17
N ASN A 273 20.75 10.10 19.43
CA ASN A 273 21.68 10.90 18.64
C ASN A 273 21.08 11.22 17.26
N PRO A 274 21.38 12.37 16.65
CA PRO A 274 20.99 12.63 15.27
C PRO A 274 21.57 11.58 14.33
N TRP A 275 20.73 11.08 13.42
CA TRP A 275 21.12 10.14 12.39
C TRP A 275 20.33 10.46 11.12
N ILE A 276 21.02 10.42 9.99
CA ILE A 276 20.42 10.48 8.66
C ILE A 276 21.11 9.44 7.80
N GLY A 277 20.35 8.69 7.03
CA GLY A 277 20.92 7.66 6.18
C GLY A 277 19.94 7.04 5.21
N TYR A 278 20.49 6.24 4.31
CA TYR A 278 19.76 5.43 3.35
C TYR A 278 18.93 4.36 4.09
N LEU A 279 17.67 4.18 3.72
CA LEU A 279 16.82 3.02 4.06
C LEU A 279 15.82 2.79 2.91
N TRP A 280 15.06 1.70 3.01
CA TRP A 280 14.02 1.34 2.05
C TRP A 280 12.76 0.83 2.74
N GLU A 281 11.62 1.07 2.13
CA GLU A 281 10.32 0.50 2.50
C GLU A 281 9.82 -0.45 1.41
N PRO A 282 9.11 -1.54 1.77
CA PRO A 282 8.86 -2.00 3.14
C PRO A 282 10.12 -2.64 3.76
N HIS A 283 10.32 -2.43 5.06
CA HIS A 283 11.38 -3.06 5.85
C HIS A 283 10.92 -3.17 7.30
N ALA A 284 11.31 -4.23 8.02
CA ALA A 284 10.81 -4.53 9.37
C ALA A 284 11.02 -3.36 10.37
N ILE A 285 12.06 -2.54 10.18
CA ILE A 285 12.32 -1.34 10.99
C ILE A 285 11.14 -0.35 11.03
N PHE A 286 10.30 -0.34 9.99
CA PHE A 286 9.09 0.51 9.91
C PHE A 286 7.85 -0.17 10.47
N SER A 287 7.94 -1.43 10.91
CA SER A 287 6.84 -2.12 11.58
C SER A 287 6.61 -1.54 12.98
N ASN A 288 5.38 -1.61 13.46
CA ASN A 288 5.04 -1.21 14.83
C ASN A 288 5.80 -2.02 15.89
N TYR A 289 6.34 -3.20 15.54
CA TYR A 289 7.12 -4.03 16.45
C TYR A 289 8.55 -3.51 16.68
N SER A 290 9.08 -2.68 15.79
CA SER A 290 10.42 -2.11 15.97
C SER A 290 10.49 -1.11 17.13
N GLY A 291 9.37 -0.44 17.42
CA GLY A 291 9.32 0.70 18.34
C GLY A 291 10.08 1.94 17.84
N MET A 292 10.56 1.93 16.59
CA MET A 292 11.35 3.00 16.00
C MET A 292 10.49 3.86 15.09
N GLU A 293 10.27 5.11 15.50
CA GLU A 293 9.62 6.10 14.65
C GLU A 293 10.65 6.77 13.74
N MET A 294 10.55 6.47 12.45
CA MET A 294 11.39 7.03 11.40
C MET A 294 10.56 7.95 10.52
N ILE A 295 11.20 8.97 9.96
CA ILE A 295 10.59 9.88 9.00
C ILE A 295 11.50 10.07 7.80
N ARG A 296 10.89 10.06 6.62
CA ARG A 296 11.59 10.24 5.37
C ARG A 296 11.96 11.70 5.16
N VAL A 297 13.20 11.93 4.71
CA VAL A 297 13.68 13.26 4.31
C VAL A 297 12.95 13.68 3.04
N SER A 298 12.46 14.91 3.02
CA SER A 298 11.79 15.50 1.87
C SER A 298 12.85 15.97 0.88
N LEU A 299 13.19 15.11 -0.09
CA LEU A 299 13.97 15.47 -1.28
C LEU A 299 13.02 15.93 -2.41
N PRO A 300 13.52 16.64 -3.45
CA PRO A 300 12.70 16.94 -4.62
C PRO A 300 12.20 15.67 -5.29
N LEU A 301 10.93 15.61 -5.69
CA LEU A 301 10.35 14.41 -6.29
C LEU A 301 11.16 13.91 -7.49
N TRP A 302 11.27 12.58 -7.61
CA TRP A 302 11.90 11.95 -8.77
C TRP A 302 11.10 12.24 -10.05
N THR A 303 11.81 12.56 -11.14
CA THR A 303 11.26 12.63 -12.50
C THR A 303 12.24 12.03 -13.50
N THR A 304 11.76 11.70 -14.69
CA THR A 304 12.58 11.23 -15.81
C THR A 304 13.67 12.22 -16.19
N GLU A 305 13.37 13.52 -16.16
CA GLU A 305 14.31 14.60 -16.48
C GLU A 305 15.40 14.72 -15.42
N CYS A 306 15.03 14.57 -14.14
CA CYS A 306 16.03 14.56 -13.07
C CYS A 306 16.94 13.33 -13.17
N HIS A 307 16.37 12.14 -13.40
CA HIS A 307 17.15 10.92 -13.51
C HIS A 307 18.13 10.94 -14.70
N ALA A 308 17.73 11.54 -15.82
CA ALA A 308 18.59 11.69 -17.00
C ALA A 308 19.89 12.47 -16.71
N LYS A 309 19.95 13.28 -15.65
CA LYS A 309 21.16 14.00 -15.21
C LYS A 309 22.29 13.08 -14.74
N LEU A 310 22.00 11.81 -14.48
CA LEU A 310 23.03 10.80 -14.24
C LEU A 310 23.96 10.58 -15.45
N ASN A 311 23.57 11.07 -16.63
CA ASN A 311 24.40 11.03 -17.85
C ASN A 311 25.24 12.30 -18.05
N GLU A 312 25.10 13.33 -17.19
CA GLU A 312 25.95 14.52 -17.23
C GLU A 312 27.39 14.20 -16.76
N ASP A 313 28.36 15.06 -17.10
CA ASP A 313 29.72 15.00 -16.55
C ASP A 313 30.04 16.29 -15.76
N PRO A 314 30.14 16.22 -14.42
CA PRO A 314 30.07 15.02 -13.61
C PRO A 314 28.60 14.65 -13.26
N PRO A 315 28.24 13.36 -13.13
CA PRO A 315 26.83 12.90 -13.07
C PRO A 315 26.03 13.37 -11.85
N THR A 316 24.91 14.06 -12.02
CA THR A 316 24.09 14.54 -10.89
C THR A 316 22.72 13.88 -10.85
N MET A 317 22.05 13.92 -9.69
CA MET A 317 20.64 13.54 -9.60
C MET A 317 19.96 14.37 -8.51
N PRO A 318 19.60 15.65 -8.78
CA PRO A 318 19.07 16.58 -7.79
C PRO A 318 17.60 16.30 -7.41
N CYS A 319 17.25 15.04 -7.18
CA CYS A 319 15.94 14.58 -6.76
C CYS A 319 16.07 13.29 -5.96
N ASP A 320 14.92 12.81 -5.52
CA ASP A 320 14.75 11.61 -4.75
C ASP A 320 14.96 10.32 -5.56
N TYR A 321 14.90 9.19 -4.87
CA TYR A 321 14.83 7.87 -5.45
C TYR A 321 13.48 7.64 -6.16
N PRO A 322 13.45 6.85 -7.25
CA PRO A 322 12.20 6.46 -7.88
C PRO A 322 11.36 5.62 -6.91
N THR A 323 10.04 5.80 -6.96
CA THR A 323 9.11 4.87 -6.30
C THR A 323 8.81 3.73 -7.25
N VAL A 324 8.94 2.48 -6.78
CA VAL A 324 8.69 1.29 -7.56
C VAL A 324 7.40 0.62 -7.07
N PHE A 325 6.55 0.19 -7.99
CA PHE A 325 5.45 -0.70 -7.67
C PHE A 325 5.99 -2.11 -7.68
N THR A 326 5.99 -2.80 -6.55
CA THR A 326 6.31 -4.23 -6.54
C THR A 326 5.25 -4.98 -7.31
N ARG A 327 5.70 -5.98 -8.08
CA ARG A 327 4.86 -6.70 -9.04
C ARG A 327 4.84 -8.18 -8.74
N LYS A 328 3.79 -8.83 -9.21
CA LYS A 328 3.73 -10.27 -9.42
C LYS A 328 3.94 -10.53 -10.89
N VAL A 329 4.56 -11.66 -11.18
CA VAL A 329 4.82 -12.10 -12.55
C VAL A 329 4.45 -13.58 -12.62
N TRP A 330 3.77 -14.00 -13.70
CA TRP A 330 3.37 -15.39 -13.87
C TRP A 330 3.45 -15.82 -15.33
N ARG A 331 3.54 -17.12 -15.57
CA ARG A 331 3.41 -17.68 -16.92
C ARG A 331 1.96 -17.57 -17.40
N LYS A 332 1.71 -17.10 -18.63
CA LYS A 332 0.34 -16.97 -19.15
C LYS A 332 -0.38 -18.32 -19.25
N GLN A 333 0.36 -19.40 -19.53
CA GLN A 333 -0.18 -20.76 -19.58
C GLN A 333 -0.81 -21.22 -18.24
N LEU A 334 -0.46 -20.57 -17.12
CA LEU A 334 -1.10 -20.83 -15.82
C LEU A 334 -2.61 -20.56 -15.86
N ALA A 335 -3.07 -19.66 -16.73
CA ALA A 335 -4.49 -19.39 -16.92
C ALA A 335 -5.24 -20.61 -17.49
N ASP A 336 -4.61 -21.35 -18.41
CA ASP A 336 -5.20 -22.52 -19.05
C ASP A 336 -5.11 -23.76 -18.14
N GLU A 337 -3.99 -23.90 -17.42
CA GLU A 337 -3.72 -25.05 -16.55
C GLU A 337 -4.45 -24.95 -15.20
N GLN A 338 -4.48 -23.75 -14.61
CA GLN A 338 -4.95 -23.51 -13.24
C GLN A 338 -5.67 -22.16 -13.14
N PRO A 339 -6.83 -21.98 -13.80
CA PRO A 339 -7.51 -20.69 -13.94
C PRO A 339 -7.83 -20.00 -12.61
N PHE A 340 -8.13 -20.78 -11.57
CA PHE A 340 -8.43 -20.24 -10.23
C PHE A 340 -7.19 -19.80 -9.47
N VAL A 341 -6.08 -20.53 -9.58
CA VAL A 341 -4.79 -20.12 -9.03
C VAL A 341 -4.36 -18.81 -9.71
N LYS A 342 -4.51 -18.74 -11.04
CA LYS A 342 -4.28 -17.52 -11.80
C LYS A 342 -5.19 -16.37 -11.36
N SER A 343 -6.48 -16.62 -11.14
CA SER A 343 -7.43 -15.61 -10.67
C SER A 343 -7.05 -15.08 -9.27
N LEU A 344 -6.66 -15.96 -8.35
CA LEU A 344 -6.15 -15.58 -7.05
C LEU A 344 -4.86 -14.77 -7.17
N ALA A 345 -3.92 -15.20 -8.01
CA ALA A 345 -2.67 -14.46 -8.26
C ALA A 345 -2.96 -13.04 -8.77
N GLU A 346 -3.92 -12.88 -9.67
CA GLU A 346 -4.34 -11.58 -10.18
C GLU A 346 -5.05 -10.73 -9.13
N ALA A 347 -5.82 -11.33 -8.23
CA ALA A 347 -6.62 -10.61 -7.24
C ALA A 347 -5.86 -10.29 -5.94
N LEU A 348 -4.95 -11.16 -5.50
CA LEU A 348 -4.26 -11.07 -4.22
C LEU A 348 -3.50 -9.75 -4.11
N ARG A 349 -3.80 -8.94 -3.11
CA ARG A 349 -3.09 -7.68 -2.81
C ARG A 349 -2.76 -7.61 -1.34
N VAL A 350 -1.56 -7.12 -1.03
CA VAL A 350 -1.11 -6.80 0.33
C VAL A 350 -0.70 -5.34 0.32
N ASN A 351 -1.19 -4.56 1.29
CA ASN A 351 -0.84 -3.14 1.41
C ASN A 351 0.44 -2.97 2.26
N ASN A 352 0.94 -1.73 2.37
CA ASN A 352 2.17 -1.46 3.09
C ASN A 352 2.08 -1.81 4.60
N GLU A 353 0.92 -1.55 5.22
CA GLU A 353 0.68 -1.86 6.64
C GLU A 353 0.82 -3.36 6.93
N TYR A 354 0.16 -4.20 6.12
CA TYR A 354 0.13 -5.64 6.30
C TYR A 354 1.47 -6.32 5.99
N ILE A 355 2.20 -5.86 4.98
CA ILE A 355 3.54 -6.41 4.73
C ILE A 355 4.51 -6.01 5.86
N LEU A 356 4.39 -4.79 6.41
CA LEU A 356 5.19 -4.35 7.56
C LEU A 356 4.84 -5.12 8.84
N GLU A 357 3.56 -5.43 9.07
CA GLU A 357 3.12 -6.29 10.18
C GLU A 357 3.81 -7.66 10.11
N MET A 358 3.73 -8.33 8.96
CA MET A 358 4.35 -9.64 8.77
C MET A 358 5.88 -9.61 8.85
N LEU A 359 6.52 -8.59 8.25
CA LEU A 359 7.97 -8.39 8.35
C LEU A 359 8.40 -8.19 9.81
N GLY A 360 7.63 -7.42 10.59
CA GLY A 360 7.95 -7.24 11.99
C GLY A 360 7.72 -8.49 12.85
N GLU A 361 6.77 -9.36 12.51
CA GLU A 361 6.61 -10.66 13.21
C GLU A 361 7.84 -11.56 13.04
N ILE A 362 8.35 -11.67 11.81
CA ILE A 362 9.54 -12.51 11.56
C ILE A 362 10.78 -11.93 12.24
N THR A 363 10.96 -10.61 12.20
CA THR A 363 12.17 -9.95 12.71
C THR A 363 12.17 -9.81 14.24
N TYR A 364 11.06 -9.40 14.84
CA TYR A 364 11.02 -9.02 16.27
C TYR A 364 10.34 -10.07 17.16
N ARG A 365 9.54 -10.97 16.59
CA ARG A 365 8.86 -12.03 17.35
C ARG A 365 9.40 -13.43 17.06
N GLY A 366 10.36 -13.55 16.13
CA GLY A 366 10.96 -14.84 15.77
C GLY A 366 9.99 -15.79 15.08
N ALA A 367 8.91 -15.27 14.48
CA ALA A 367 8.01 -16.08 13.69
C ALA A 367 8.72 -16.58 12.42
N THR A 368 8.43 -17.81 11.99
CA THR A 368 8.80 -18.24 10.64
C THR A 368 7.94 -17.50 9.61
N PRO A 369 8.40 -17.34 8.35
CA PRO A 369 7.57 -16.74 7.30
C PRO A 369 6.20 -17.38 7.13
N ARG A 370 6.10 -18.73 7.25
CA ARG A 370 4.81 -19.44 7.25
C ARG A 370 3.92 -19.05 8.43
N GLN A 371 4.48 -18.94 9.64
CA GLN A 371 3.71 -18.56 10.83
C GLN A 371 3.19 -17.12 10.71
N ALA A 372 4.04 -16.17 10.33
CA ALA A 372 3.65 -14.78 10.12
C ALA A 372 2.56 -14.64 9.05
N ALA A 373 2.71 -15.34 7.92
CA ALA A 373 1.68 -15.40 6.88
C ALA A 373 0.37 -16.00 7.42
N CYS A 374 0.45 -17.05 8.24
CA CYS A 374 -0.73 -17.68 8.83
C CYS A 374 -1.44 -16.78 9.84
N HIS A 375 -0.70 -16.13 10.75
CA HIS A 375 -1.25 -15.18 11.70
C HIS A 375 -1.95 -14.03 10.97
N TRP A 376 -1.32 -13.48 9.92
CA TRP A 376 -1.92 -12.45 9.10
C TRP A 376 -3.22 -12.92 8.41
N LEU A 377 -3.22 -14.12 7.82
CA LEU A 377 -4.42 -14.68 7.21
C LEU A 377 -5.55 -14.89 8.23
N LEU A 378 -5.24 -15.34 9.45
CA LEU A 378 -6.24 -15.50 10.50
C LEU A 378 -6.79 -14.17 11.00
N ALA A 379 -5.94 -13.15 11.14
CA ALA A 379 -6.31 -11.84 11.64
C ALA A 379 -7.07 -10.98 10.62
N HIS A 380 -6.79 -11.13 9.32
CA HIS A 380 -7.24 -10.20 8.28
C HIS A 380 -8.17 -10.84 7.24
N ARG A 381 -9.04 -11.78 7.66
CA ARG A 381 -10.00 -12.51 6.79
C ARG A 381 -10.79 -11.60 5.85
N SER A 382 -11.36 -10.51 6.35
CA SER A 382 -12.17 -9.59 5.56
C SER A 382 -11.39 -8.90 4.42
N TRP A 383 -10.06 -8.85 4.51
CA TRP A 383 -9.22 -8.29 3.48
C TRP A 383 -8.99 -9.27 2.32
N TRP A 384 -8.59 -10.51 2.62
CA TRP A 384 -8.16 -11.46 1.59
C TRP A 384 -9.26 -12.41 1.11
N GLU A 385 -10.28 -12.73 1.92
CA GLU A 385 -11.35 -13.67 1.53
C GLU A 385 -12.05 -13.25 0.22
N PRO A 386 -12.37 -11.96 -0.01
CA PRO A 386 -12.96 -11.53 -1.28
C PRO A 386 -12.05 -11.72 -2.52
N MET A 387 -10.75 -11.94 -2.33
CA MET A 387 -9.78 -12.18 -3.41
C MET A 387 -9.67 -13.67 -3.76
N VAL A 388 -10.14 -14.56 -2.89
CA VAL A 388 -10.13 -16.00 -3.13
C VAL A 388 -11.35 -16.37 -3.99
N PRO A 389 -11.13 -17.01 -5.16
CA PRO A 389 -12.24 -17.45 -5.99
C PRO A 389 -13.17 -18.39 -5.22
N SER A 390 -14.46 -18.06 -5.16
CA SER A 390 -15.48 -18.96 -4.63
C SER A 390 -15.90 -19.94 -5.73
N VAL A 391 -15.54 -21.22 -5.61
CA VAL A 391 -15.77 -22.21 -6.69
C VAL A 391 -16.66 -23.33 -6.18
N GLN A 392 -17.74 -23.63 -6.91
CA GLN A 392 -18.70 -24.67 -6.55
C GLN A 392 -19.10 -25.51 -7.77
N LEU A 393 -19.25 -26.82 -7.60
CA LEU A 393 -19.80 -27.71 -8.64
C LEU A 393 -21.29 -27.48 -8.90
N ARG A 394 -22.01 -26.98 -7.90
CA ARG A 394 -23.44 -26.68 -7.97
C ARG A 394 -23.63 -25.17 -8.01
N ARG A 395 -24.76 -24.72 -8.57
CA ARG A 395 -25.12 -23.30 -8.57
C ARG A 395 -25.20 -22.81 -7.11
N PRO A 396 -24.34 -21.87 -6.70
CA PRO A 396 -24.30 -21.36 -5.33
C PRO A 396 -25.52 -20.50 -5.02
N GLU A 397 -25.84 -20.39 -3.73
CA GLU A 397 -26.60 -19.26 -3.21
C GLU A 397 -25.62 -18.12 -2.92
N CYS A 398 -25.77 -17.02 -3.65
CA CYS A 398 -24.81 -15.92 -3.59
C CYS A 398 -25.27 -14.81 -2.63
N PRO A 399 -24.37 -14.17 -1.87
CA PRO A 399 -24.73 -13.04 -1.02
C PRO A 399 -25.08 -11.78 -1.85
N PRO A 400 -25.70 -10.74 -1.23
CA PRO A 400 -25.95 -9.47 -1.88
C PRO A 400 -24.68 -8.91 -2.51
N GLY A 401 -24.83 -8.32 -3.69
CA GLY A 401 -23.74 -7.75 -4.47
C GLY A 401 -23.02 -8.74 -5.38
N THR A 402 -23.41 -10.01 -5.36
CA THR A 402 -22.87 -11.03 -6.25
C THR A 402 -24.00 -11.80 -6.93
N GLU A 403 -23.73 -12.44 -8.06
CA GLU A 403 -24.66 -13.35 -8.73
C GLU A 403 -24.00 -14.68 -9.08
N ALA A 404 -24.80 -15.74 -9.14
CA ALA A 404 -24.32 -17.06 -9.52
C ALA A 404 -23.97 -17.08 -11.02
N ALA A 405 -22.68 -17.17 -11.34
CA ALA A 405 -22.18 -17.21 -12.70
C ALA A 405 -21.35 -18.48 -12.90
N LYS A 406 -21.35 -19.00 -14.14
CA LYS A 406 -20.35 -20.00 -14.53
C LYS A 406 -19.02 -19.28 -14.78
N ILE A 407 -17.91 -19.90 -14.39
CA ILE A 407 -16.58 -19.30 -14.54
C ILE A 407 -16.23 -19.05 -16.02
N GLU A 408 -16.71 -19.90 -16.91
CA GLU A 408 -16.73 -19.71 -18.36
C GLU A 408 -18.03 -20.29 -18.92
N PRO A 409 -18.50 -19.88 -20.12
CA PRO A 409 -19.78 -20.36 -20.68
C PRO A 409 -19.91 -21.90 -20.73
N SER A 410 -18.80 -22.59 -21.00
CA SER A 410 -18.70 -24.06 -21.09
C SER A 410 -18.42 -24.74 -19.74
N SER A 411 -18.12 -23.98 -18.69
CA SER A 411 -17.71 -24.53 -17.39
C SER A 411 -18.86 -25.28 -16.71
N ARG A 412 -18.52 -26.36 -16.00
CA ARG A 412 -19.42 -27.06 -15.07
C ARG A 412 -19.40 -26.44 -13.67
N TYR A 413 -18.49 -25.50 -13.44
CA TYR A 413 -18.27 -24.87 -12.14
C TYR A 413 -18.95 -23.50 -12.10
N TRP A 414 -19.43 -23.16 -10.92
CA TRP A 414 -20.12 -21.93 -10.60
C TRP A 414 -19.32 -21.12 -9.58
N THR A 415 -19.55 -19.82 -9.59
CA THR A 415 -18.98 -18.86 -8.65
C THR A 415 -20.02 -17.78 -8.32
N CYS A 416 -19.81 -17.05 -7.23
CA CYS A 416 -20.55 -15.83 -6.93
C CYS A 416 -19.76 -14.63 -7.48
N ALA A 417 -20.06 -14.25 -8.72
CA ALA A 417 -19.40 -13.14 -9.39
C ALA A 417 -19.91 -11.80 -8.83
N ARG A 418 -19.01 -10.91 -8.43
CA ARG A 418 -19.36 -9.55 -7.99
C ARG A 418 -19.96 -8.74 -9.14
N CYS A 419 -21.05 -8.00 -8.87
CA CYS A 419 -21.66 -7.15 -9.89
C CYS A 419 -20.68 -6.07 -10.37
N PRO A 420 -20.51 -5.90 -11.70
CA PRO A 420 -19.59 -4.93 -12.27
C PRO A 420 -20.08 -3.48 -12.06
N ARG A 421 -19.20 -2.51 -12.31
CA ARG A 421 -19.55 -1.08 -12.26
C ARG A 421 -20.69 -0.77 -13.23
N GLY A 422 -21.65 0.04 -12.80
CA GLY A 422 -22.88 0.29 -13.56
C GLY A 422 -23.97 -0.76 -13.33
N PHE A 423 -23.69 -1.77 -12.51
CA PHE A 423 -24.65 -2.77 -12.04
C PHE A 423 -24.63 -2.84 -10.51
N PHE A 424 -25.67 -3.44 -9.93
CA PHE A 424 -25.78 -3.69 -8.49
C PHE A 424 -26.62 -4.94 -8.21
N ASN A 425 -26.49 -5.53 -7.03
CA ASN A 425 -27.44 -6.53 -6.54
C ASN A 425 -27.67 -6.30 -5.03
N LEU A 426 -28.91 -6.04 -4.62
CA LEU A 426 -29.25 -5.79 -3.20
C LEU A 426 -29.64 -7.06 -2.44
N PHE A 427 -29.88 -8.17 -3.12
CA PHE A 427 -30.48 -9.38 -2.52
C PHE A 427 -29.62 -10.63 -2.73
N SER A 428 -29.67 -11.52 -1.75
CA SER A 428 -29.05 -12.84 -1.87
C SER A 428 -29.73 -13.67 -2.98
N ASN A 429 -28.94 -14.48 -3.68
CA ASN A 429 -29.36 -15.41 -4.74
C ASN A 429 -30.15 -14.74 -5.88
N SER A 430 -29.90 -13.45 -6.10
CA SER A 430 -30.45 -12.65 -7.20
C SER A 430 -29.39 -12.41 -8.29
N THR A 431 -29.77 -11.70 -9.34
CA THR A 431 -28.91 -11.32 -10.47
C THR A 431 -28.53 -9.85 -10.42
N CYS A 432 -27.39 -9.51 -11.00
CA CYS A 432 -26.93 -8.15 -11.14
C CYS A 432 -27.88 -7.35 -12.06
N GLN A 433 -28.42 -6.26 -11.53
CA GLN A 433 -29.35 -5.36 -12.22
C GLN A 433 -28.62 -4.12 -12.75
N PRO A 434 -29.01 -3.57 -13.92
CA PRO A 434 -28.43 -2.35 -14.44
C PRO A 434 -28.79 -1.15 -13.57
N CYS A 435 -27.87 -0.19 -13.44
CA CYS A 435 -28.10 0.99 -12.62
C CYS A 435 -29.23 1.88 -13.20
N PRO A 436 -30.30 2.17 -12.43
CA PRO A 436 -31.39 3.03 -12.89
C PRO A 436 -30.94 4.50 -13.02
N SER A 437 -31.65 5.28 -13.83
CA SER A 437 -31.44 6.73 -13.94
C SER A 437 -31.58 7.40 -12.58
N GLY A 438 -30.62 8.28 -12.25
CA GLY A 438 -30.53 8.90 -10.92
C GLY A 438 -29.78 8.08 -9.87
N GLY A 439 -29.37 6.85 -10.19
CA GLY A 439 -28.53 6.03 -9.32
C GLY A 439 -27.04 6.22 -9.61
N GLN A 440 -26.19 5.90 -8.63
CA GLN A 440 -24.78 5.63 -8.85
C GLN A 440 -24.49 4.24 -8.28
N CYS A 441 -24.03 3.34 -9.15
CA CYS A 441 -23.76 1.95 -8.82
C CYS A 441 -22.27 1.64 -9.02
N PRO A 442 -21.46 1.72 -7.96
CA PRO A 442 -20.03 1.35 -8.01
C PRO A 442 -19.78 -0.11 -8.36
N GLY A 443 -20.80 -0.97 -8.27
CA GLY A 443 -20.70 -2.42 -8.34
C GLY A 443 -20.90 -3.07 -6.97
N GLY A 444 -21.10 -4.38 -6.93
CA GLY A 444 -21.43 -5.10 -5.70
C GLY A 444 -22.83 -4.79 -5.17
N SER A 445 -22.95 -4.69 -3.84
CA SER A 445 -24.21 -4.41 -3.12
C SER A 445 -24.43 -2.92 -2.85
N THR A 446 -23.56 -2.06 -3.37
CA THR A 446 -23.60 -0.62 -3.10
C THR A 446 -24.49 0.08 -4.12
N PHE A 447 -25.49 0.79 -3.62
CA PHE A 447 -26.37 1.65 -4.40
C PHE A 447 -26.44 3.03 -3.74
N LEU A 448 -26.12 4.07 -4.51
CA LEU A 448 -26.16 5.45 -4.06
C LEU A 448 -27.16 6.23 -4.93
N VAL A 449 -27.80 7.24 -4.34
CA VAL A 449 -28.74 8.12 -5.05
C VAL A 449 -28.01 9.41 -5.44
N GLN A 450 -28.14 9.82 -6.70
CA GLN A 450 -27.56 11.07 -7.18
C GLN A 450 -28.21 12.28 -6.49
N ARG A 451 -27.45 13.38 -6.40
CA ARG A 451 -28.00 14.66 -5.93
C ARG A 451 -29.20 15.07 -6.80
N ASN A 452 -30.25 15.57 -6.19
CA ASN A 452 -31.53 15.93 -6.81
C ASN A 452 -32.39 14.75 -7.30
N TRP A 453 -32.21 13.57 -6.72
CA TRP A 453 -33.10 12.42 -6.94
C TRP A 453 -33.66 11.92 -5.61
N TYR A 454 -34.92 11.52 -5.62
CA TYR A 454 -35.58 10.87 -4.50
C TYR A 454 -35.66 9.36 -4.75
N TYR A 455 -35.32 8.59 -3.72
CA TYR A 455 -35.49 7.14 -3.70
C TYR A 455 -36.75 6.79 -2.91
N LEU A 456 -37.64 6.02 -3.53
CA LEU A 456 -38.83 5.50 -2.87
C LEU A 456 -38.44 4.31 -1.98
N PRO A 457 -38.57 4.40 -0.65
CA PRO A 457 -38.27 3.29 0.25
C PRO A 457 -39.09 2.04 -0.11
N ASP A 458 -38.50 0.86 0.09
CA ASP A 458 -39.09 -0.46 -0.16
C ASP A 458 -39.46 -0.76 -1.63
N SER A 459 -39.13 0.15 -2.56
CA SER A 459 -39.41 -0.04 -3.97
C SER A 459 -38.66 -1.23 -4.56
N GLU A 460 -37.46 -1.53 -4.09
CA GLU A 460 -36.68 -2.70 -4.45
C GLU A 460 -37.33 -4.01 -3.98
N VAL A 461 -38.08 -4.01 -2.88
CA VAL A 461 -38.82 -5.19 -2.41
C VAL A 461 -39.99 -5.48 -3.35
N THR A 462 -40.65 -4.43 -3.83
CA THR A 462 -41.84 -4.53 -4.68
C THR A 462 -41.53 -4.58 -6.19
N ASN A 463 -40.29 -4.28 -6.59
CA ASN A 463 -39.87 -4.13 -7.98
C ASN A 463 -38.68 -5.04 -8.34
N SER A 464 -38.72 -6.29 -7.88
CA SER A 464 -37.74 -7.34 -8.21
C SER A 464 -36.28 -6.92 -7.99
N GLY A 465 -36.03 -6.15 -6.93
CA GLY A 465 -34.71 -5.69 -6.54
C GLY A 465 -34.23 -4.41 -7.22
N ILE A 466 -35.08 -3.71 -7.98
CA ILE A 466 -34.72 -2.46 -8.67
C ILE A 466 -35.33 -1.25 -7.95
N PRO A 467 -34.52 -0.41 -7.27
CA PRO A 467 -34.97 0.83 -6.66
C PRO A 467 -35.67 1.77 -7.65
N ARG A 468 -36.78 2.38 -7.24
CA ARG A 468 -37.46 3.43 -8.00
C ARG A 468 -36.94 4.80 -7.57
N LEU A 469 -36.44 5.54 -8.56
CA LEU A 469 -35.93 6.89 -8.38
C LEU A 469 -36.77 7.89 -9.15
N TYR A 470 -36.95 9.08 -8.58
CA TYR A 470 -37.68 10.20 -9.17
C TYR A 470 -36.78 11.42 -9.20
N ALA A 471 -36.68 12.07 -10.36
CA ALA A 471 -35.92 13.32 -10.50
C ALA A 471 -36.65 14.46 -9.76
N CYS A 472 -35.91 15.22 -8.95
CA CYS A 472 -36.40 16.47 -8.39
C CYS A 472 -36.19 17.60 -9.41
N ASP A 473 -37.25 18.15 -9.98
CA ASP A 473 -37.15 19.20 -11.02
C ASP A 473 -36.76 20.59 -10.47
N VAL A 474 -36.70 20.78 -9.15
CA VAL A 474 -36.30 22.05 -8.51
C VAL A 474 -34.90 21.91 -7.89
N ARG A 475 -33.89 22.55 -8.51
CA ARG A 475 -32.44 22.48 -8.16
C ARG A 475 -32.07 22.88 -6.72
N SER A 476 -33.03 23.27 -5.88
CA SER A 476 -32.81 23.78 -4.51
C SER A 476 -33.80 23.24 -3.47
N GLN A 477 -34.63 22.24 -3.81
CA GLN A 477 -35.50 21.56 -2.85
C GLN A 477 -35.54 20.05 -3.13
N CYS A 478 -34.68 19.29 -2.47
CA CYS A 478 -35.02 17.93 -2.05
C CYS A 478 -34.76 17.85 -0.54
N CYS A 479 -35.64 17.17 0.18
CA CYS A 479 -35.66 16.97 1.63
C CYS A 479 -34.27 17.15 2.27
N PRO A 480 -33.99 18.26 3.00
CA PRO A 480 -32.64 18.61 3.46
C PRO A 480 -32.03 17.58 4.42
N SER A 481 -32.84 16.63 4.91
CA SER A 481 -32.47 15.52 5.79
C SER A 481 -32.69 14.12 5.18
N GLY A 482 -33.07 14.00 3.90
CA GLY A 482 -33.13 12.71 3.20
C GLY A 482 -34.33 11.79 3.53
N SER A 483 -35.34 12.26 4.25
CA SER A 483 -36.58 11.50 4.50
C SER A 483 -37.80 12.37 4.22
N CYS A 484 -38.77 11.84 3.47
CA CYS A 484 -40.08 12.47 3.28
C CYS A 484 -41.13 11.38 3.59
N GLU A 485 -42.00 11.61 4.57
CA GLU A 485 -43.02 10.62 4.98
C GLU A 485 -44.16 10.53 3.95
N LEU A 486 -44.75 9.33 3.83
CA LEU A 486 -45.76 8.92 2.84
C LEU A 486 -47.05 9.77 2.86
N HIS A 487 -47.23 10.66 3.83
CA HIS A 487 -48.48 11.38 4.12
C HIS A 487 -48.32 12.89 4.34
N ASN A 488 -47.21 13.50 3.89
CA ASN A 488 -47.11 14.95 3.95
C ASN A 488 -48.20 15.60 3.07
N VAL A 489 -49.00 16.46 3.69
CA VAL A 489 -50.06 17.21 3.01
C VAL A 489 -49.42 18.29 2.16
N CYS A 490 -49.77 18.32 0.88
CA CYS A 490 -49.27 19.35 -0.03
C CYS A 490 -49.63 20.75 0.47
N PRO A 491 -48.75 21.76 0.25
CA PRO A 491 -49.12 23.16 0.44
C PRO A 491 -50.40 23.48 -0.34
N SER A 492 -51.23 24.35 0.22
CA SER A 492 -52.52 24.74 -0.36
C SER A 492 -52.38 25.14 -1.84
N GLY A 493 -53.09 24.42 -2.72
CA GLY A 493 -53.11 24.64 -4.18
C GLY A 493 -52.41 23.55 -5.02
N LEU A 494 -51.70 22.61 -4.40
CA LEU A 494 -50.94 21.56 -5.08
C LEU A 494 -51.43 20.15 -4.73
N SER A 495 -51.27 19.22 -5.67
CA SER A 495 -51.61 17.79 -5.54
C SER A 495 -50.63 16.90 -6.32
N GLY A 496 -50.90 15.60 -6.32
CA GLY A 496 -50.11 14.60 -7.05
C GLY A 496 -48.81 14.21 -6.33
N ASN A 497 -48.07 13.26 -6.92
CA ASN A 497 -46.77 12.86 -6.39
C ASN A 497 -45.83 14.08 -6.35
N PHE A 498 -45.17 14.29 -5.21
CA PHE A 498 -44.27 15.43 -4.97
C PHE A 498 -44.93 16.81 -5.03
N CYS A 499 -46.26 16.92 -4.93
CA CYS A 499 -47.01 18.18 -5.02
C CYS A 499 -46.74 18.95 -6.33
N ALA A 500 -46.59 18.21 -7.43
CA ALA A 500 -46.19 18.74 -8.73
C ALA A 500 -47.37 19.11 -9.65
N GLU A 501 -48.60 18.75 -9.29
CA GLU A 501 -49.81 19.03 -10.06
C GLU A 501 -50.66 20.11 -9.37
N CYS A 502 -51.51 20.80 -10.14
CA CYS A 502 -52.50 21.71 -9.54
C CYS A 502 -53.62 20.90 -8.90
N ALA A 503 -54.05 21.28 -7.70
CA ALA A 503 -55.11 20.58 -6.97
C ALA A 503 -56.47 20.57 -7.71
N THR A 504 -56.67 21.51 -8.64
CA THR A 504 -57.87 21.60 -9.48
C THR A 504 -57.60 20.99 -10.86
N ALA A 505 -58.36 19.97 -11.26
CA ALA A 505 -58.22 19.31 -12.55
C ALA A 505 -58.44 20.30 -13.73
N GLY A 506 -57.54 20.27 -14.71
CA GLY A 506 -57.58 21.14 -15.89
C GLY A 506 -56.77 22.43 -15.77
N GLN A 507 -56.12 22.71 -14.63
CA GLN A 507 -55.18 23.82 -14.47
C GLN A 507 -53.74 23.36 -14.71
N VAL A 508 -53.00 24.11 -15.53
CA VAL A 508 -51.57 23.87 -15.81
C VAL A 508 -50.72 25.00 -15.24
N LYS A 509 -49.54 24.63 -14.72
CA LYS A 509 -48.55 25.57 -14.21
C LYS A 509 -47.92 26.32 -15.39
N TRP A 510 -48.03 27.64 -15.41
CA TRP A 510 -47.31 28.46 -16.38
C TRP A 510 -46.21 29.25 -15.69
N ASP A 511 -44.98 29.00 -16.13
CA ASP A 511 -43.72 29.54 -15.62
C ASP A 511 -43.44 29.25 -14.13
N PHE A 512 -42.16 29.23 -13.77
CA PHE A 512 -41.65 28.66 -12.52
C PHE A 512 -41.97 29.46 -11.24
N VAL A 513 -42.99 30.33 -11.24
CA VAL A 513 -43.43 31.09 -10.06
C VAL A 513 -44.81 30.62 -9.57
N ARG A 514 -44.92 30.33 -8.27
CA ARG A 514 -45.96 29.51 -7.61
C ARG A 514 -47.37 30.13 -7.57
N HIS A 515 -48.02 30.41 -8.70
CA HIS A 515 -49.40 30.92 -8.68
C HIS A 515 -50.33 30.10 -9.57
N CYS A 516 -51.07 29.17 -8.96
CA CYS A 516 -52.23 28.50 -9.56
C CYS A 516 -53.41 29.48 -9.58
N ASN A 517 -53.33 30.56 -10.35
CA ASN A 517 -54.45 31.48 -10.60
C ASN A 517 -54.13 32.36 -11.82
N ASN A 518 -54.65 32.02 -13.00
CA ASN A 518 -55.69 32.80 -13.67
C ASN A 518 -56.00 32.28 -15.08
N PHE A 519 -57.28 32.40 -15.41
CA PHE A 519 -57.98 31.93 -16.61
C PHE A 519 -57.43 32.52 -17.92
N ILE A 520 -57.31 31.66 -18.94
CA ILE A 520 -57.66 32.03 -20.33
C ILE A 520 -58.53 30.90 -20.90
N THR A 521 -59.77 31.24 -21.24
CA THR A 521 -60.74 30.44 -21.98
C THR A 521 -60.61 30.62 -23.50
N SER A 522 -61.00 29.59 -24.26
CA SER A 522 -61.20 29.47 -25.72
C SER A 522 -59.92 29.25 -26.56
N ARG A 523 -59.86 28.30 -27.51
CA ARG A 523 -60.87 27.45 -28.16
C ARG A 523 -60.58 25.96 -27.99
#